data_AF-A0A811P082-F1
#
_entry.id   AF-A0A811P082-F1
#
_cell.length_a   1.000
_cell.length_b   1.000
_cell.length_c   1.000
_cell.angle_alpha   90.00
_cell.angle_beta   90.00
_cell.angle_gamma   90.00
#
_symmetry.space_group_name_H-M   'P 1'
#
loop_
_entity.id
_entity.type
_entity.pdbx_description
1 polymer ?
#
loop_
_entity_poly.entity_id
_entity_poly.type
_entity_poly.pdbx_seq_one_letter_code
_entity_poly.pdbx_strand_id
1 'polypeptide(L)'
;MPPHMTTISHRIAGSGPRVAVVAPPRPRGRAAVVAGAAAKGAHRERTLEGASDDLRAAAAQCLDWAPARRRVRATFAPVLPTLDHCLFKMAPKEIQMEENYETNSKGVEIFWKSWLPREGTATKAALFFCHGYGDTCTFFFEGIAKRIAAAGYAVYAMDYPGFGMSYGLHGYIASFDGMVDHVIEQYARIRGMKEVCELPHFLLGQSMGGAVALKVHLKQQKEWDGVLLVAPMCKISEDVTPPAPVLKALSILSCLLPEAKLFPQKDIGDLALRDPRKRKVAEYNAISYSDQMRLRTAVELLKATKDIESQLEKISSPLLILHGAADMVTDPQVSKFLYEKASTKDKTLKLYEGSYHSILEGEPDDRISTAINDIISWLDSHC
;
A
#
# COMPACT_ATOMS: atom_id res chain seq x y z
N MET A 1 50.61 -11.11 -44.31
CA MET A 1 50.04 -12.30 -45.00
C MET A 1 48.78 -12.72 -44.26
N PRO A 2 47.74 -13.17 -44.96
CA PRO A 2 46.45 -12.49 -45.22
C PRO A 2 45.27 -13.03 -44.36
N PRO A 3 43.97 -12.73 -44.60
CA PRO A 3 43.31 -11.48 -45.03
C PRO A 3 41.98 -11.10 -44.29
N HIS A 4 41.61 -9.83 -44.46
CA HIS A 4 40.29 -9.21 -44.74
C HIS A 4 38.96 -9.71 -44.14
N MET A 5 38.33 -8.78 -43.41
CA MET A 5 36.89 -8.54 -43.35
C MET A 5 36.32 -8.17 -44.73
N THR A 6 35.19 -8.80 -45.10
CA THR A 6 34.21 -8.24 -46.04
C THR A 6 32.80 -8.58 -45.58
N THR A 7 32.03 -7.53 -45.36
CA THR A 7 30.57 -7.45 -45.20
C THR A 7 29.81 -8.16 -46.32
N ILE A 8 28.76 -8.92 -45.97
CA ILE A 8 27.67 -9.26 -46.89
C ILE A 8 26.34 -8.90 -46.23
N SER A 9 25.68 -7.95 -46.88
CA SER A 9 24.30 -7.53 -46.67
C SER A 9 23.35 -8.58 -47.25
N HIS A 10 22.41 -9.07 -46.46
CA HIS A 10 21.20 -9.70 -46.97
C HIS A 10 19.95 -8.95 -46.50
N ARG A 11 19.37 -8.17 -47.41
CA ARG A 11 17.95 -7.81 -47.41
C ARG A 11 17.16 -9.09 -47.63
N ILE A 12 16.25 -9.40 -46.71
CA ILE A 12 15.10 -10.25 -47.01
C ILE A 12 13.85 -9.42 -46.74
N ALA A 13 13.17 -9.07 -47.83
CA ALA A 13 11.82 -8.57 -47.82
C ALA A 13 10.88 -9.76 -47.55
N GLY A 14 10.08 -9.64 -46.48
CA GLY A 14 9.03 -10.60 -46.14
C GLY A 14 7.79 -9.85 -45.69
N SER A 15 6.86 -9.67 -46.62
CA SER A 15 5.53 -9.13 -46.42
C SER A 15 4.68 -10.09 -45.59
N GLY A 16 4.51 -9.81 -44.30
CA GLY A 16 3.50 -10.43 -43.44
C GLY A 16 2.26 -9.53 -43.30
N PRO A 17 1.05 -10.10 -43.15
CA PRO A 17 -0.18 -9.31 -43.11
C PRO A 17 -0.22 -8.40 -41.87
N ARG A 18 -0.53 -7.12 -42.09
CA ARG A 18 -0.81 -6.14 -41.03
C ARG A 18 -2.00 -6.63 -40.21
N VAL A 19 -1.75 -7.15 -39.01
CA VAL A 19 -2.80 -7.30 -37.99
C VAL A 19 -3.17 -5.90 -37.55
N ALA A 20 -4.38 -5.46 -37.92
CA ALA A 20 -4.95 -4.23 -37.42
C ALA A 20 -5.09 -4.34 -35.90
N VAL A 21 -4.34 -3.53 -35.16
CA VAL A 21 -4.56 -3.33 -33.72
C VAL A 21 -5.91 -2.62 -33.58
N VAL A 22 -6.95 -3.40 -33.27
CA VAL A 22 -8.26 -2.87 -32.92
C VAL A 22 -8.12 -2.21 -31.55
N ALA A 23 -8.19 -0.88 -31.52
CA ALA A 23 -8.28 -0.13 -30.27
C ALA A 23 -9.54 -0.58 -29.49
N PRO A 24 -9.46 -0.75 -28.16
CA PRO A 24 -10.63 -1.11 -27.37
C PRO A 24 -11.69 0.01 -27.46
N PRO A 25 -12.98 -0.34 -27.43
CA PRO A 25 -14.05 0.65 -27.55
C PRO A 25 -13.99 1.62 -26.37
N ARG A 26 -13.91 2.92 -26.68
CA ARG A 26 -14.17 3.98 -25.70
C ARG A 26 -15.56 3.75 -25.09
N PRO A 27 -15.73 3.74 -23.76
CA PRO A 27 -17.06 3.67 -23.18
C PRO A 27 -17.81 4.95 -23.57
N ARG A 28 -18.86 4.80 -24.38
CA ARG A 28 -19.85 5.85 -24.63
C ARG A 28 -20.73 5.98 -23.38
N GLY A 29 -20.24 6.71 -22.39
CA GLY A 29 -21.05 7.19 -21.28
C GLY A 29 -21.89 8.37 -21.75
N ARG A 30 -23.23 8.24 -21.71
CA ARG A 30 -24.13 9.40 -21.71
C ARG A 30 -23.76 10.26 -20.50
N ALA A 31 -23.19 11.44 -20.73
CA ALA A 31 -23.08 12.47 -19.71
C ALA A 31 -24.50 12.97 -19.38
N ALA A 32 -25.13 12.34 -18.39
CA ALA A 32 -26.23 12.98 -17.69
C ALA A 32 -25.61 14.06 -16.81
N VAL A 33 -25.65 15.31 -17.29
CA VAL A 33 -25.33 16.48 -16.48
C VAL A 33 -26.47 16.63 -15.48
N VAL A 34 -26.36 15.97 -14.33
CA VAL A 34 -27.10 16.38 -13.14
C VAL A 34 -26.31 17.53 -12.54
N ALA A 35 -26.86 18.74 -12.64
CA ALA A 35 -26.36 19.91 -11.94
C ALA A 35 -26.59 19.72 -10.42
N GLY A 36 -25.79 18.86 -9.80
CA GLY A 36 -25.53 18.94 -8.37
C GLY A 36 -24.52 20.07 -8.17
N ALA A 37 -24.81 20.99 -7.27
CA ALA A 37 -23.87 22.02 -6.87
C ALA A 37 -22.51 21.36 -6.59
N ALA A 38 -21.55 21.55 -7.50
CA ALA A 38 -20.17 21.20 -7.25
C ALA A 38 -19.70 22.16 -6.16
N ALA A 39 -19.87 21.75 -4.90
CA ALA A 39 -19.05 22.28 -3.85
C ALA A 39 -17.61 22.06 -4.33
N LYS A 40 -16.95 23.14 -4.75
CA LYS A 40 -15.49 23.18 -4.86
C LYS A 40 -14.98 22.97 -3.43
N GLY A 41 -15.01 21.72 -2.96
CA GLY A 41 -14.29 21.32 -1.78
C GLY A 41 -12.84 21.63 -2.08
N ALA A 42 -12.27 22.61 -1.38
CA ALA A 42 -10.87 22.93 -1.52
C ALA A 42 -10.09 21.64 -1.27
N HIS A 43 -9.36 21.16 -2.28
CA HIS A 43 -8.37 20.13 -2.08
C HIS A 43 -7.45 20.59 -0.95
N ARG A 44 -7.15 19.72 0.02
CA ARG A 44 -6.13 20.00 1.04
C ARG A 44 -4.82 20.28 0.32
N GLU A 45 -4.39 21.55 0.35
CA GLU A 45 -3.13 21.96 -0.23
C GLU A 45 -1.99 21.50 0.67
N ARG A 46 -1.00 20.83 0.08
CA ARG A 46 0.18 20.35 0.82
C ARG A 46 1.06 21.54 1.17
N THR A 47 1.51 21.63 2.41
CA THR A 47 2.34 22.76 2.86
C THR A 47 3.74 22.77 2.23
N LEU A 48 4.33 21.59 1.98
CA LEU A 48 5.62 21.41 1.28
C LEU A 48 6.68 22.45 1.67
N GLU A 49 6.92 22.56 2.98
CA GLU A 49 7.83 23.54 3.56
C GLU A 49 9.26 23.35 3.03
N GLY A 50 9.83 24.38 2.40
CA GLY A 50 11.16 24.33 1.79
C GLY A 50 11.21 23.70 0.39
N ALA A 51 10.10 23.27 -0.19
CA ALA A 51 10.05 22.78 -1.58
C ALA A 51 10.19 23.92 -2.61
N SER A 52 10.84 23.62 -3.75
CA SER A 52 10.92 24.52 -4.90
C SER A 52 9.54 24.72 -5.55
N ASP A 53 9.42 25.78 -6.36
CA ASP A 53 8.20 26.06 -7.12
C ASP A 53 7.84 24.92 -8.07
N ASP A 54 8.84 24.26 -8.67
CA ASP A 54 8.64 23.08 -9.53
C ASP A 54 8.00 21.91 -8.76
N LEU A 55 8.44 21.64 -7.52
CA LEU A 55 7.88 20.58 -6.68
C LEU A 55 6.43 20.92 -6.27
N ARG A 56 6.17 22.18 -5.93
CA ARG A 56 4.81 22.65 -5.59
C ARG A 56 3.87 22.55 -6.79
N ALA A 57 4.31 23.00 -7.96
CA ALA A 57 3.57 22.90 -9.21
C ALA A 57 3.29 21.43 -9.59
N ALA A 58 4.26 20.54 -9.37
CA ALA A 58 4.06 19.11 -9.57
C ALA A 58 2.99 18.54 -8.62
N ALA A 59 3.06 18.87 -7.32
CA ALA A 59 2.09 18.41 -6.32
C ALA A 59 0.68 18.96 -6.53
N ALA A 60 0.52 20.10 -7.20
CA ALA A 60 -0.78 20.69 -7.52
C ALA A 60 -1.49 20.04 -8.72
N GLN A 61 -0.85 19.10 -9.43
CA GLN A 61 -1.48 18.40 -10.55
C GLN A 61 -2.64 17.52 -10.11
N CYS A 62 -3.61 17.29 -11.00
CA CYS A 62 -4.67 16.29 -10.76
C CYS A 62 -4.08 14.87 -10.75
N LEU A 63 -4.16 14.20 -9.61
CA LEU A 63 -3.56 12.89 -9.37
C LEU A 63 -4.53 11.71 -9.56
N ASP A 64 -5.72 11.94 -10.12
CA ASP A 64 -6.76 10.90 -10.25
C ASP A 64 -6.29 9.66 -11.02
N TRP A 65 -5.32 9.80 -11.93
CA TRP A 65 -4.85 8.70 -12.78
C TRP A 65 -3.34 8.51 -12.72
N ALA A 66 -2.90 7.27 -12.86
CA ALA A 66 -1.51 6.85 -12.68
C ALA A 66 -0.48 7.64 -13.50
N PRO A 67 -0.71 8.02 -14.78
CA PRO A 67 0.29 8.76 -15.54
C PRO A 67 0.70 10.09 -14.88
N ALA A 68 -0.23 10.80 -14.23
CA ALA A 68 0.08 12.02 -13.50
C ALA A 68 0.88 11.70 -12.22
N ARG A 69 0.41 10.73 -11.43
CA ARG A 69 1.10 10.25 -10.22
C ARG A 69 2.55 9.85 -10.52
N ARG A 70 2.79 9.12 -11.60
CA ARG A 70 4.14 8.69 -12.02
C ARG A 70 5.07 9.85 -12.33
N ARG A 71 4.59 10.87 -13.06
CA ARG A 71 5.38 12.09 -13.34
C ARG A 71 5.69 12.87 -12.06
N VAL A 72 4.72 13.00 -11.18
CA VAL A 72 4.90 13.69 -9.89
C VAL A 72 5.89 12.92 -9.02
N ARG A 73 5.77 11.59 -8.89
CA ARG A 73 6.77 10.75 -8.22
C ARG A 73 8.18 10.97 -8.77
N ALA A 74 8.33 10.96 -10.09
CA ALA A 74 9.65 11.15 -10.72
C ALA A 74 10.25 12.53 -10.39
N THR A 75 9.41 13.57 -10.27
CA THR A 75 9.85 14.92 -9.88
C THR A 75 10.31 14.97 -8.42
N PHE A 76 9.65 14.22 -7.52
CA PHE A 76 9.99 14.18 -6.10
C PHE A 76 11.15 13.22 -5.77
N ALA A 77 11.40 12.20 -6.59
CA ALA A 77 12.39 11.16 -6.31
C ALA A 77 13.79 11.69 -5.92
N PRO A 78 14.36 12.73 -6.56
CA PRO A 78 15.68 13.25 -6.20
C PRO A 78 15.73 13.92 -4.82
N VAL A 79 14.61 14.45 -4.31
CA VAL A 79 14.59 15.15 -3.01
C VAL A 79 14.35 14.20 -1.84
N LEU A 80 13.74 13.02 -2.07
CA LEU A 80 13.39 12.09 -0.99
C LEU A 80 14.58 11.71 -0.08
N PRO A 81 15.77 11.38 -0.59
CA PRO A 81 16.92 11.03 0.25
C PRO A 81 17.44 12.19 1.13
N THR A 82 17.07 13.42 0.80
CA THR A 82 17.51 14.63 1.53
C THR A 82 16.59 14.98 2.70
N LEU A 83 15.41 14.37 2.78
CA LEU A 83 14.42 14.65 3.82
C LEU A 83 14.93 14.22 5.21
N ASP A 84 14.57 15.01 6.23
CA ASP A 84 15.00 14.76 7.61
C ASP A 84 14.20 13.64 8.28
N HIS A 85 14.51 12.41 7.91
CA HIS A 85 13.86 11.21 8.42
C HIS A 85 14.82 10.03 8.49
N CYS A 86 14.78 9.24 9.57
CA CYS A 86 15.63 8.06 9.74
C CYS A 86 15.46 7.04 8.60
N LEU A 87 14.22 6.81 8.15
CA LEU A 87 13.90 5.96 6.98
C LEU A 87 14.53 6.41 5.64
N PHE A 88 14.98 7.67 5.52
CA PHE A 88 15.72 8.13 4.33
C PHE A 88 17.23 8.21 4.62
N LYS A 89 17.61 8.83 5.75
CA LYS A 89 19.01 9.10 6.10
C LYS A 89 19.81 7.87 6.52
N MET A 90 19.15 6.93 7.21
CA MET A 90 19.79 5.73 7.78
C MET A 90 19.46 4.47 6.97
N ALA A 91 18.82 4.61 5.82
CA ALA A 91 18.47 3.49 4.98
C ALA A 91 19.74 2.80 4.44
N PRO A 92 19.85 1.46 4.56
CA PRO A 92 20.93 0.71 3.94
C PRO A 92 21.06 1.01 2.43
N LYS A 93 22.27 1.29 1.97
CA LYS A 93 22.53 1.70 0.56
C LYS A 93 22.71 0.51 -0.38
N GLU A 94 23.04 -0.66 0.15
CA GLU A 94 23.51 -1.81 -0.62
C GLU A 94 22.41 -2.87 -0.73
N ILE A 95 21.20 -2.40 -1.08
CA ILE A 95 19.99 -3.19 -1.27
C ILE A 95 19.65 -3.18 -2.75
N GLN A 96 19.46 -4.36 -3.34
CA GLN A 96 18.99 -4.47 -4.72
C GLN A 96 17.51 -4.11 -4.76
N MET A 97 17.12 -3.22 -5.66
CA MET A 97 15.74 -2.77 -5.80
C MET A 97 15.30 -2.88 -7.25
N GLU A 98 14.12 -3.43 -7.47
CA GLU A 98 13.53 -3.53 -8.81
C GLU A 98 12.11 -2.98 -8.80
N GLU A 99 11.80 -2.15 -9.79
CA GLU A 99 10.47 -1.58 -10.01
C GLU A 99 9.87 -2.22 -11.26
N ASN A 100 8.66 -2.75 -11.12
CA ASN A 100 8.01 -3.53 -12.15
C ASN A 100 6.59 -3.04 -12.40
N TYR A 101 6.17 -3.14 -13.67
CA TYR A 101 4.79 -2.92 -14.09
C TYR A 101 4.29 -4.17 -14.80
N GLU A 102 3.12 -4.65 -14.40
CA GLU A 102 2.52 -5.82 -15.02
C GLU A 102 1.00 -5.64 -15.16
N THR A 103 0.45 -6.07 -16.28
CA THR A 103 -1.00 -6.12 -16.46
C THR A 103 -1.55 -7.40 -15.83
N ASN A 104 -2.48 -7.26 -14.89
CA ASN A 104 -3.12 -8.39 -14.25
C ASN A 104 -4.24 -9.02 -15.12
N SER A 105 -4.84 -10.10 -14.64
CA SER A 105 -5.91 -10.86 -15.32
C SER A 105 -7.17 -10.04 -15.63
N LYS A 106 -7.32 -8.87 -15.00
CA LYS A 106 -8.44 -7.93 -15.22
C LYS A 106 -8.05 -6.77 -16.15
N GLY A 107 -6.86 -6.78 -16.74
CA GLY A 107 -6.39 -5.73 -17.64
C GLY A 107 -5.96 -4.44 -16.93
N VAL A 108 -5.72 -4.49 -15.62
CA VAL A 108 -5.22 -3.34 -14.84
C VAL A 108 -3.71 -3.44 -14.74
N GLU A 109 -3.01 -2.35 -15.06
CA GLU A 109 -1.57 -2.24 -14.88
C GLU A 109 -1.23 -1.98 -13.40
N ILE A 110 -0.54 -2.94 -12.80
CA ILE A 110 -0.13 -2.98 -11.40
C ILE A 110 1.36 -2.65 -11.32
N PHE A 111 1.70 -1.72 -10.43
CA PHE A 111 3.05 -1.48 -9.99
C PHE A 111 3.38 -2.37 -8.79
N TRP A 112 4.55 -3.00 -8.82
CA TRP A 112 5.13 -3.65 -7.66
C TRP A 112 6.64 -3.42 -7.60
N LYS A 113 7.18 -3.53 -6.39
CA LYS A 113 8.58 -3.26 -6.09
C LYS A 113 9.15 -4.34 -5.18
N SER A 114 10.42 -4.67 -5.41
CA SER A 114 11.21 -5.54 -4.53
C SER A 114 12.37 -4.80 -3.88
N TRP A 115 12.77 -5.30 -2.71
CA TRP A 115 13.99 -4.95 -2.00
C TRP A 115 14.65 -6.26 -1.57
N LEU A 116 15.73 -6.62 -2.24
CA LEU A 116 16.40 -7.89 -2.05
C LEU A 116 17.67 -7.70 -1.21
N PRO A 117 18.04 -8.69 -0.38
CA PRO A 117 19.33 -8.69 0.31
C PRO A 117 20.48 -8.50 -0.69
N ARG A 118 21.61 -8.00 -0.21
CA ARG A 118 22.81 -7.84 -1.04
C ARG A 118 23.18 -9.19 -1.68
N GLU A 119 23.62 -9.15 -2.93
CA GLU A 119 24.20 -10.30 -3.63
C GLU A 119 25.20 -11.06 -2.75
N GLY A 120 25.07 -12.40 -2.73
CA GLY A 120 25.86 -13.29 -1.87
C GLY A 120 25.32 -13.46 -0.44
N THR A 121 24.31 -12.69 -0.02
CA THR A 121 23.60 -12.91 1.24
C THR A 121 22.54 -13.99 1.05
N ALA A 122 22.53 -15.01 1.92
CA ALA A 122 21.46 -16.01 1.91
C ALA A 122 20.12 -15.36 2.31
N THR A 123 19.11 -15.49 1.45
CA THR A 123 17.76 -15.01 1.74
C THR A 123 17.09 -15.96 2.73
N LYS A 124 16.64 -15.43 3.88
CA LYS A 124 16.00 -16.18 4.96
C LYS A 124 14.54 -16.53 4.64
N ALA A 125 13.79 -15.53 4.19
CA ALA A 125 12.37 -15.63 3.85
C ALA A 125 11.94 -14.46 2.95
N ALA A 126 10.73 -14.55 2.40
CA ALA A 126 10.10 -13.45 1.67
C ALA A 126 8.98 -12.79 2.49
N LEU A 127 9.00 -11.46 2.54
CA LEU A 127 8.02 -10.63 3.25
C LEU A 127 7.20 -9.81 2.24
N PHE A 128 5.88 -9.96 2.29
CA PHE A 128 4.94 -9.33 1.37
C PHE A 128 4.14 -8.24 2.08
N PHE A 129 4.30 -6.99 1.66
CA PHE A 129 3.72 -5.84 2.35
C PHE A 129 2.42 -5.33 1.74
N CYS A 130 1.43 -5.05 2.59
CA CYS A 130 0.16 -4.45 2.26
C CYS A 130 0.08 -3.05 2.88
N HIS A 131 0.02 -2.01 2.05
CA HIS A 131 0.03 -0.60 2.47
C HIS A 131 -1.34 -0.10 2.97
N GLY A 132 -1.33 0.99 3.74
CA GLY A 132 -2.54 1.64 4.27
C GLY A 132 -3.36 2.41 3.22
N TYR A 133 -4.55 2.86 3.59
CA TYR A 133 -5.40 3.65 2.70
C TYR A 133 -4.71 4.97 2.36
N GLY A 134 -4.59 5.23 1.06
CA GLY A 134 -3.99 6.45 0.54
C GLY A 134 -2.47 6.48 0.55
N ASP A 135 -1.80 5.43 0.98
CA ASP A 135 -0.34 5.36 0.93
C ASP A 135 0.17 4.69 -0.37
N THR A 136 1.49 4.53 -0.46
CA THR A 136 2.23 3.82 -1.51
C THR A 136 3.41 3.07 -0.91
N CYS A 137 3.84 1.98 -1.54
CA CYS A 137 5.05 1.26 -1.13
C CYS A 137 6.37 1.99 -1.46
N THR A 138 6.32 3.17 -2.11
CA THR A 138 7.50 3.86 -2.66
C THR A 138 8.00 5.06 -1.84
N PHE A 139 7.42 5.31 -0.66
CA PHE A 139 7.80 6.44 0.20
C PHE A 139 8.42 5.96 1.53
N PHE A 140 7.74 6.07 2.67
CA PHE A 140 8.29 5.63 3.95
C PHE A 140 8.58 4.13 3.99
N PHE A 141 7.71 3.32 3.37
CA PHE A 141 7.91 1.88 3.31
C PHE A 141 9.22 1.49 2.61
N GLU A 142 9.73 2.28 1.67
CA GLU A 142 11.03 1.98 1.04
C GLU A 142 12.18 1.93 2.07
N GLY A 143 12.19 2.83 3.05
CA GLY A 143 13.19 2.82 4.12
C GLY A 143 13.03 1.63 5.07
N ILE A 144 11.79 1.24 5.36
CA ILE A 144 11.45 0.08 6.18
C ILE A 144 11.90 -1.21 5.46
N ALA A 145 11.53 -1.35 4.20
CA ALA A 145 11.88 -2.48 3.35
C ALA A 145 13.40 -2.63 3.20
N LYS A 146 14.15 -1.54 3.01
CA LYS A 146 15.62 -1.57 2.97
C LYS A 146 16.24 -2.09 4.27
N ARG A 147 15.69 -1.72 5.44
CA ARG A 147 16.17 -2.22 6.73
C ARG A 147 15.88 -3.71 6.91
N ILE A 148 14.70 -4.16 6.53
CA ILE A 148 14.32 -5.57 6.59
C ILE A 148 15.14 -6.39 5.58
N ALA A 149 15.38 -5.87 4.37
CA ALA A 149 16.22 -6.51 3.37
C ALA A 149 17.68 -6.62 3.81
N ALA A 150 18.21 -5.61 4.49
CA ALA A 150 19.54 -5.67 5.10
C ALA A 150 19.66 -6.75 6.19
N ALA A 151 18.55 -7.17 6.80
CA ALA A 151 18.50 -8.27 7.76
C ALA A 151 18.38 -9.66 7.12
N GLY A 152 18.38 -9.75 5.78
CA GLY A 152 18.41 -11.01 5.04
C GLY A 152 17.05 -11.46 4.45
N TYR A 153 16.05 -10.58 4.39
CA TYR A 153 14.72 -10.91 3.88
C TYR A 153 14.48 -10.33 2.48
N ALA A 154 13.86 -11.09 1.57
CA ALA A 154 13.37 -10.53 0.32
C ALA A 154 12.03 -9.83 0.56
N VAL A 155 11.96 -8.51 0.36
CA VAL A 155 10.72 -7.74 0.61
C VAL A 155 10.04 -7.41 -0.72
N TYR A 156 8.73 -7.62 -0.78
CA TYR A 156 7.90 -7.34 -1.94
C TYR A 156 6.69 -6.51 -1.54
N ALA A 157 6.30 -5.54 -2.37
CA ALA A 157 5.08 -4.77 -2.16
C ALA A 157 4.47 -4.36 -3.50
N MET A 158 3.15 -4.29 -3.56
CA MET A 158 2.43 -3.68 -4.69
C MET A 158 1.65 -2.45 -4.26
N ASP A 159 1.47 -1.51 -5.18
CA ASP A 159 0.45 -0.48 -5.01
C ASP A 159 -0.89 -1.03 -5.52
N TYR A 160 -1.97 -0.82 -4.77
CA TYR A 160 -3.30 -1.29 -5.19
C TYR A 160 -3.84 -0.51 -6.40
N PRO A 161 -4.77 -1.08 -7.20
CA PRO A 161 -5.50 -0.31 -8.20
C PRO A 161 -6.05 1.01 -7.62
N GLY A 162 -5.72 2.12 -8.26
CA GLY A 162 -6.09 3.46 -7.77
C GLY A 162 -5.21 4.00 -6.64
N PHE A 163 -4.05 3.42 -6.35
CA PHE A 163 -3.09 3.93 -5.37
C PHE A 163 -1.66 3.96 -5.91
N GLY A 164 -0.82 4.81 -5.32
CA GLY A 164 0.59 5.03 -5.70
C GLY A 164 0.82 5.10 -7.21
N MET A 165 1.51 4.11 -7.76
CA MET A 165 1.93 4.04 -9.16
C MET A 165 1.05 3.11 -10.03
N SER A 166 0.13 2.36 -9.42
CA SER A 166 -0.81 1.47 -10.10
C SER A 166 -1.97 2.20 -10.76
N TYR A 167 -2.44 1.68 -11.90
CA TYR A 167 -3.56 2.26 -12.64
C TYR A 167 -4.87 2.21 -11.86
N GLY A 168 -5.81 3.11 -12.17
CA GLY A 168 -7.09 3.24 -11.49
C GLY A 168 -7.32 4.65 -10.95
N LEU A 169 -8.57 4.93 -10.58
CA LEU A 169 -9.00 6.20 -10.02
C LEU A 169 -8.46 6.37 -8.60
N HIS A 170 -7.76 7.48 -8.33
CA HIS A 170 -7.05 7.68 -7.07
C HIS A 170 -8.00 7.65 -5.87
N GLY A 171 -7.65 6.83 -4.87
CA GLY A 171 -8.41 6.67 -3.62
C GLY A 171 -9.73 5.91 -3.78
N TYR A 172 -9.95 5.25 -4.92
CA TYR A 172 -11.19 4.53 -5.23
C TYR A 172 -11.04 3.01 -5.12
N ILE A 173 -11.78 2.40 -4.20
CA ILE A 173 -11.96 0.96 -4.06
C ILE A 173 -13.38 0.59 -4.49
N ALA A 174 -13.52 -0.09 -5.63
CA ALA A 174 -14.81 -0.53 -6.16
C ALA A 174 -15.39 -1.74 -5.41
N SER A 175 -14.50 -2.66 -5.00
CA SER A 175 -14.78 -3.84 -4.19
C SER A 175 -13.55 -4.14 -3.35
N PHE A 176 -13.70 -4.23 -2.02
CA PHE A 176 -12.56 -4.56 -1.16
C PHE A 176 -12.05 -5.98 -1.45
N ASP A 177 -12.98 -6.92 -1.65
CA ASP A 177 -12.63 -8.30 -2.02
C ASP A 177 -11.93 -8.38 -3.37
N GLY A 178 -12.35 -7.57 -4.35
CA GLY A 178 -11.68 -7.49 -5.65
C GLY A 178 -10.27 -6.92 -5.56
N MET A 179 -10.06 -5.92 -4.68
CA MET A 179 -8.71 -5.42 -4.37
C MET A 179 -7.83 -6.51 -3.75
N VAL A 180 -8.38 -7.31 -2.83
CA VAL A 180 -7.68 -8.47 -2.24
C VAL A 180 -7.35 -9.51 -3.31
N ASP A 181 -8.24 -9.78 -4.26
CA ASP A 181 -7.98 -10.72 -5.35
C ASP A 181 -6.80 -10.25 -6.24
N HIS A 182 -6.66 -8.95 -6.48
CA HIS A 182 -5.49 -8.41 -7.18
C HIS A 182 -4.19 -8.63 -6.41
N VAL A 183 -4.22 -8.51 -5.08
CA VAL A 183 -3.07 -8.77 -4.21
C VAL A 183 -2.70 -10.24 -4.24
N ILE A 184 -3.68 -11.13 -4.10
CA ILE A 184 -3.49 -12.57 -4.19
C ILE A 184 -2.87 -12.94 -5.54
N GLU A 185 -3.40 -12.41 -6.64
CA GLU A 185 -2.89 -12.68 -7.98
C GLU A 185 -1.41 -12.27 -8.12
N GLN A 186 -1.07 -11.05 -7.71
CA GLN A 186 0.31 -10.56 -7.82
C GLN A 186 1.26 -11.34 -6.91
N TYR A 187 0.87 -11.62 -5.67
CA TYR A 187 1.74 -12.32 -4.72
C TYR A 187 1.86 -13.80 -5.05
N ALA A 188 0.84 -14.44 -5.63
CA ALA A 188 0.98 -15.78 -6.17
C ALA A 188 2.02 -15.85 -7.31
N ARG A 189 2.07 -14.85 -8.20
CA ARG A 189 3.10 -14.77 -9.25
C ARG A 189 4.51 -14.63 -8.67
N ILE A 190 4.69 -13.73 -7.71
CA ILE A 190 5.99 -13.51 -7.07
C ILE A 190 6.44 -14.74 -6.27
N ARG A 191 5.54 -15.37 -5.49
CA ARG A 191 5.83 -16.63 -4.79
C ARG A 191 6.18 -17.77 -5.74
N GLY A 192 5.66 -17.76 -6.97
CA GLY A 192 6.00 -18.74 -8.00
C GLY A 192 7.37 -18.54 -8.67
N MET A 193 8.09 -17.45 -8.38
CA MET A 193 9.45 -17.24 -8.89
C MET A 193 10.41 -18.24 -8.26
N LYS A 194 11.37 -18.74 -9.04
CA LYS A 194 12.30 -19.81 -8.62
C LYS A 194 13.10 -19.43 -7.37
N GLU A 195 13.42 -18.15 -7.23
CA GLU A 195 14.20 -17.58 -6.15
C GLU A 195 13.37 -17.37 -4.87
N VAL A 196 12.05 -17.52 -4.96
CA VAL A 196 11.09 -17.21 -3.89
C VAL A 196 10.28 -18.43 -3.46
N CYS A 197 10.03 -19.40 -4.36
CA CYS A 197 9.05 -20.46 -4.14
C CYS A 197 9.37 -21.40 -2.98
N GLU A 198 10.64 -21.62 -2.69
CA GLU A 198 11.10 -22.47 -1.57
C GLU A 198 11.34 -21.69 -0.27
N LEU A 199 11.21 -20.36 -0.29
CA LEU A 199 11.37 -19.54 0.91
C LEU A 199 10.09 -19.58 1.75
N PRO A 200 10.18 -19.45 3.08
CA PRO A 200 9.03 -19.09 3.89
C PRO A 200 8.40 -17.76 3.43
N HIS A 201 7.07 -17.66 3.46
CA HIS A 201 6.32 -16.50 2.99
C HIS A 201 5.55 -15.84 4.15
N PHE A 202 5.85 -14.57 4.40
CA PHE A 202 5.21 -13.78 5.45
C PHE A 202 4.40 -12.61 4.86
N LEU A 203 3.27 -12.28 5.48
CA LEU A 203 2.51 -11.06 5.18
C LEU A 203 2.79 -9.99 6.23
N LEU A 204 3.00 -8.75 5.80
CA LEU A 204 3.00 -7.56 6.66
C LEU A 204 1.92 -6.60 6.20
N GLY A 205 0.99 -6.22 7.07
CA GLY A 205 -0.08 -5.27 6.73
C GLY A 205 -0.14 -4.12 7.72
N GLN A 206 -0.19 -2.88 7.21
CA GLN A 206 -0.35 -1.68 8.03
C GLN A 206 -1.71 -1.02 7.80
N SER A 207 -2.46 -0.69 8.87
CA SER A 207 -3.75 0.00 8.78
C SER A 207 -4.76 -0.75 7.89
N MET A 208 -5.32 -0.12 6.85
CA MET A 208 -6.12 -0.80 5.82
C MET A 208 -5.38 -1.99 5.19
N GLY A 209 -4.06 -1.91 5.03
CA GLY A 209 -3.22 -3.02 4.57
C GLY A 209 -3.21 -4.20 5.53
N GLY A 210 -3.47 -3.97 6.82
CA GLY A 210 -3.74 -5.03 7.81
C GLY A 210 -5.04 -5.77 7.50
N ALA A 211 -6.12 -5.06 7.11
CA ALA A 211 -7.35 -5.71 6.61
C ALA A 211 -7.09 -6.51 5.33
N VAL A 212 -6.27 -5.97 4.42
CA VAL A 212 -5.88 -6.69 3.20
C VAL A 212 -5.14 -7.97 3.56
N ALA A 213 -4.11 -7.90 4.41
CA ALA A 213 -3.35 -9.07 4.85
C ALA A 213 -4.24 -10.13 5.54
N LEU A 214 -5.15 -9.72 6.43
CA LEU A 214 -6.12 -10.62 7.05
C LEU A 214 -7.04 -11.28 6.02
N LYS A 215 -7.56 -10.53 5.04
CA LYS A 215 -8.41 -11.08 3.98
C LYS A 215 -7.65 -12.01 3.04
N VAL A 216 -6.40 -11.70 2.71
CA VAL A 216 -5.51 -12.59 1.95
C VAL A 216 -5.32 -13.91 2.72
N HIS A 217 -4.96 -13.83 4.01
CA HIS A 217 -4.84 -15.01 4.88
C HIS A 217 -6.12 -15.82 4.92
N LEU A 218 -7.27 -15.20 5.17
CA LEU A 218 -8.57 -15.88 5.24
C LEU A 218 -8.92 -16.62 3.93
N LYS A 219 -8.52 -16.10 2.77
CA LYS A 219 -8.70 -16.74 1.46
C LYS A 219 -7.65 -17.82 1.15
N GLN A 220 -6.47 -17.77 1.78
CA GLN A 220 -5.31 -18.60 1.46
C GLN A 220 -4.52 -19.03 2.72
N GLN A 221 -5.21 -19.61 3.71
CA GLN A 221 -4.64 -19.83 5.05
C GLN A 221 -3.37 -20.69 5.11
N LYS A 222 -3.14 -21.53 4.09
CA LYS A 222 -2.01 -22.47 4.03
C LYS A 222 -0.79 -21.92 3.30
N GLU A 223 -0.92 -20.74 2.69
CA GLU A 223 0.10 -20.18 1.80
C GLU A 223 1.00 -19.16 2.52
N TRP A 224 0.86 -19.00 3.84
CA TRP A 224 1.53 -17.97 4.63
C TRP A 224 2.02 -18.53 5.95
N ASP A 225 3.33 -18.50 6.15
CA ASP A 225 4.03 -18.98 7.34
C ASP A 225 3.88 -18.03 8.53
N GLY A 226 3.47 -16.79 8.29
CA GLY A 226 3.12 -15.86 9.35
C GLY A 226 2.51 -14.56 8.85
N VAL A 227 1.78 -13.90 9.75
CA VAL A 227 1.09 -12.63 9.49
C VAL A 227 1.51 -11.61 10.53
N LEU A 228 2.03 -10.48 10.07
CA LEU A 228 2.48 -9.35 10.86
C LEU A 228 1.55 -8.17 10.59
N LEU A 229 1.03 -7.56 11.64
CA LEU A 229 0.03 -6.50 11.55
C LEU A 229 0.48 -5.28 12.35
N VAL A 230 0.41 -4.11 11.74
CA VAL A 230 0.74 -2.83 12.36
C VAL A 230 -0.48 -1.94 12.35
N ALA A 231 -1.01 -1.64 13.54
CA ALA A 231 -2.24 -0.87 13.72
C ALA A 231 -3.38 -1.30 12.76
N PRO A 232 -3.76 -2.60 12.71
CA PRO A 232 -4.62 -3.13 11.66
C PRO A 232 -6.05 -2.60 11.74
N MET A 233 -6.64 -2.33 10.57
CA MET A 233 -8.09 -2.19 10.42
C MET A 233 -8.75 -3.58 10.50
N CYS A 234 -9.31 -3.97 11.64
CA CYS A 234 -9.94 -5.30 11.78
C CYS A 234 -11.25 -5.32 12.58
N LYS A 235 -11.68 -4.17 13.11
CA LYS A 235 -12.97 -3.96 13.76
C LYS A 235 -13.34 -2.47 13.69
N ILE A 236 -14.63 -2.17 13.61
CA ILE A 236 -15.11 -0.79 13.68
C ILE A 236 -15.29 -0.46 15.16
N SER A 237 -14.63 0.58 15.67
CA SER A 237 -14.89 1.05 17.02
C SER A 237 -16.34 1.56 17.12
N GLU A 238 -16.99 1.34 18.26
CA GLU A 238 -18.39 1.70 18.48
C GLU A 238 -18.59 3.21 18.30
N ASP A 239 -17.61 4.02 18.74
CA ASP A 239 -17.62 5.48 18.67
C ASP A 239 -17.65 6.06 17.23
N VAL A 240 -17.20 5.28 16.25
CA VAL A 240 -17.12 5.70 14.84
C VAL A 240 -18.10 4.93 13.94
N THR A 241 -18.90 4.03 14.51
CA THR A 241 -19.89 3.26 13.76
C THR A 241 -21.09 4.15 13.40
N PRO A 242 -21.38 4.41 12.11
CA PRO A 242 -22.53 5.21 11.74
C PRO A 242 -23.84 4.49 12.11
N PRO A 243 -24.89 5.22 12.52
CA PRO A 243 -26.20 4.62 12.79
C PRO A 243 -26.73 3.80 11.60
N ALA A 244 -27.45 2.71 11.85
CA ALA A 244 -27.93 1.80 10.80
C ALA A 244 -28.71 2.49 9.66
N PRO A 245 -29.58 3.49 9.90
CA PRO A 245 -30.22 4.25 8.82
C PRO A 245 -29.23 5.01 7.93
N VAL A 246 -28.19 5.60 8.54
CA VAL A 246 -27.13 6.31 7.83
C VAL A 246 -26.32 5.34 6.98
N LEU A 247 -25.96 4.18 7.52
CA LEU A 247 -25.29 3.12 6.75
C LEU A 247 -26.11 2.66 5.54
N LYS A 248 -27.43 2.52 5.70
CA LYS A 248 -28.33 2.14 4.60
C LYS A 248 -28.37 3.22 3.52
N ALA A 249 -28.49 4.49 3.91
CA ALA A 249 -28.48 5.61 2.99
C ALA A 249 -27.14 5.71 2.22
N LEU A 250 -26.00 5.59 2.94
CA LEU A 250 -24.66 5.56 2.34
C LEU A 250 -24.52 4.40 1.36
N SER A 251 -25.03 3.22 1.71
CA SER A 251 -24.98 2.04 0.83
C SER A 251 -25.73 2.29 -0.48
N ILE A 252 -26.95 2.83 -0.42
CA ILE A 252 -27.74 3.19 -1.61
C ILE A 252 -27.02 4.25 -2.44
N LEU A 253 -26.56 5.33 -1.80
CA LEU A 253 -25.87 6.43 -2.48
C LEU A 253 -24.57 5.97 -3.13
N SER A 254 -23.84 5.04 -2.51
CA SER A 254 -22.62 4.46 -3.07
C SER A 254 -22.85 3.65 -4.35
N CYS A 255 -24.06 3.16 -4.60
CA CYS A 255 -24.41 2.51 -5.85
C CYS A 255 -24.77 3.51 -6.95
N LEU A 256 -25.35 4.66 -6.58
CA LEU A 256 -25.80 5.70 -7.51
C LEU A 256 -24.66 6.66 -7.90
N LEU A 257 -23.82 7.03 -6.94
CA LEU A 257 -22.73 8.00 -7.07
C LEU A 257 -21.43 7.43 -6.45
N PRO A 258 -20.91 6.29 -6.93
CA PRO A 258 -19.81 5.56 -6.28
C PRO A 258 -18.53 6.39 -6.12
N GLU A 259 -18.21 7.22 -7.11
CA GLU A 259 -16.98 8.00 -7.18
C GLU A 259 -17.06 9.34 -6.46
N ALA A 260 -18.25 9.77 -6.03
CA ALA A 260 -18.42 11.05 -5.34
C ALA A 260 -17.73 11.02 -3.98
N LYS A 261 -17.19 12.18 -3.59
CA LYS A 261 -16.38 12.36 -2.39
C LYS A 261 -17.25 12.64 -1.17
N LEU A 262 -16.86 12.08 -0.03
CA LEU A 262 -17.51 12.32 1.26
C LEU A 262 -17.10 13.68 1.82
N PHE A 263 -18.09 14.47 2.24
CA PHE A 263 -17.89 15.77 2.87
C PHE A 263 -18.49 15.79 4.29
N PRO A 264 -17.84 16.42 5.28
CA PRO A 264 -16.53 17.09 5.22
C PRO A 264 -15.32 16.13 5.24
N GLN A 265 -14.16 16.61 4.78
CA GLN A 265 -12.89 15.90 4.97
C GLN A 265 -12.50 15.92 6.44
N LYS A 266 -12.11 14.77 7.00
CA LYS A 266 -11.43 14.71 8.29
C LYS A 266 -9.93 14.53 8.02
N ASP A 267 -9.10 15.50 8.41
CA ASP A 267 -7.65 15.31 8.35
C ASP A 267 -7.24 14.35 9.48
N ILE A 268 -6.65 13.22 9.10
CA ILE A 268 -6.15 12.21 10.03
C ILE A 268 -4.64 12.29 10.24
N GLY A 269 -3.92 13.16 9.51
CA GLY A 269 -2.46 13.24 9.58
C GLY A 269 -1.96 13.60 10.98
N ASP A 270 -2.60 14.58 11.63
CA ASP A 270 -2.30 14.98 13.01
C ASP A 270 -2.62 13.91 14.06
N LEU A 271 -3.56 13.02 13.73
CA LEU A 271 -3.97 11.89 14.58
C LEU A 271 -3.09 10.65 14.36
N ALA A 272 -2.53 10.51 13.15
CA ALA A 272 -1.79 9.32 12.75
C ALA A 272 -0.29 9.40 13.11
N LEU A 273 0.33 10.56 12.90
CA LEU A 273 1.76 10.77 13.15
C LEU A 273 1.96 11.59 14.42
N ARG A 274 2.76 11.10 15.36
CA ARG A 274 3.00 11.79 16.64
C ARG A 274 4.01 12.93 16.51
N ASP A 275 5.14 12.69 15.85
CA ASP A 275 6.21 13.69 15.76
C ASP A 275 5.88 14.73 14.66
N PRO A 276 5.76 16.03 15.01
CA PRO A 276 5.42 17.09 14.05
C PRO A 276 6.42 17.22 12.88
N ARG A 277 7.70 16.89 13.08
CA ARG A 277 8.69 16.91 11.99
C ARG A 277 8.38 15.84 10.95
N LYS A 278 7.90 14.68 11.40
CA LYS A 278 7.50 13.56 10.53
C LYS A 278 6.25 13.90 9.73
N ARG A 279 5.31 14.66 10.30
CA ARG A 279 4.16 15.22 9.58
C ARG A 279 4.58 16.09 8.41
N LYS A 280 5.52 17.01 8.62
CA LYS A 280 6.07 17.86 7.55
C LYS A 280 6.72 17.03 6.44
N VAL A 281 7.48 16.00 6.82
CA VAL A 281 8.09 15.07 5.85
C VAL A 281 7.01 14.28 5.09
N ALA A 282 5.93 13.85 5.75
CA ALA A 282 4.84 13.10 5.12
C ALA A 282 4.14 13.88 3.99
N GLU A 283 4.15 15.21 4.02
CA GLU A 283 3.65 16.05 2.92
C GLU A 283 4.42 15.82 1.61
N TYR A 284 5.69 15.38 1.67
CA TYR A 284 6.50 15.01 0.50
C TYR A 284 6.13 13.65 -0.10
N ASN A 285 5.22 12.88 0.52
CA ASN A 285 4.58 11.74 -0.14
C ASN A 285 3.59 12.25 -1.19
N ALA A 286 4.08 12.89 -2.25
CA ALA A 286 3.28 13.69 -3.16
C ALA A 286 2.24 12.87 -3.94
N ILE A 287 2.40 11.56 -4.02
CA ILE A 287 1.46 10.66 -4.69
C ILE A 287 0.51 9.94 -3.72
N SER A 288 0.58 10.22 -2.41
CA SER A 288 -0.42 9.73 -1.47
C SER A 288 -1.79 10.37 -1.75
N TYR A 289 -2.84 9.62 -1.44
CA TYR A 289 -4.20 10.12 -1.49
C TYR A 289 -4.48 10.97 -0.25
N SER A 290 -4.53 12.28 -0.43
CA SER A 290 -4.75 13.26 0.65
C SER A 290 -6.11 13.97 0.54
N ASP A 291 -7.03 13.40 -0.23
CA ASP A 291 -8.32 13.98 -0.58
C ASP A 291 -9.47 13.25 0.13
N GLN A 292 -10.68 13.76 -0.02
CA GLN A 292 -11.88 13.20 0.58
C GLN A 292 -12.19 11.79 0.08
N MET A 293 -12.28 10.84 1.01
CA MET A 293 -12.64 9.45 0.71
C MET A 293 -13.91 9.36 -0.14
N ARG A 294 -13.87 8.50 -1.17
CA ARG A 294 -15.00 8.29 -2.08
C ARG A 294 -16.08 7.42 -1.43
N LEU A 295 -17.34 7.66 -1.78
CA LEU A 295 -18.50 7.01 -1.18
C LEU A 295 -18.44 5.49 -1.23
N ARG A 296 -18.15 4.92 -2.41
CA ARG A 296 -18.03 3.47 -2.57
C ARG A 296 -16.92 2.90 -1.68
N THR A 297 -15.79 3.59 -1.62
CA THR A 297 -14.63 3.19 -0.82
C THR A 297 -14.99 3.12 0.66
N ALA A 298 -15.65 4.14 1.20
CA ALA A 298 -16.10 4.14 2.59
C ALA A 298 -17.01 2.95 2.90
N VAL A 299 -17.98 2.67 2.02
CA VAL A 299 -18.89 1.53 2.16
C VAL A 299 -18.14 0.19 2.10
N GLU A 300 -17.18 0.05 1.19
CA GLU A 300 -16.38 -1.17 1.06
C GLU A 300 -15.44 -1.39 2.26
N LEU A 301 -14.84 -0.34 2.83
CA LEU A 301 -14.05 -0.45 4.06
C LEU A 301 -14.90 -0.89 5.26
N LEU A 302 -16.11 -0.34 5.40
CA LEU A 302 -17.04 -0.74 6.46
C LEU A 302 -17.48 -2.21 6.31
N LYS A 303 -17.77 -2.65 5.08
CA LYS A 303 -18.12 -4.06 4.79
C LYS A 303 -16.96 -4.99 5.10
N ALA A 304 -15.75 -4.67 4.62
CA ALA A 304 -14.56 -5.47 4.84
C ALA A 304 -14.25 -5.63 6.32
N THR A 305 -14.36 -4.54 7.09
CA THR A 305 -14.09 -4.57 8.53
C THR A 305 -15.08 -5.48 9.27
N LYS A 306 -16.38 -5.43 8.95
CA LYS A 306 -17.39 -6.33 9.52
C LYS A 306 -17.17 -7.79 9.12
N ASP A 307 -16.81 -8.02 7.86
CA ASP A 307 -16.52 -9.37 7.35
C ASP A 307 -15.31 -9.98 8.07
N ILE A 308 -14.24 -9.21 8.26
CA ILE A 308 -13.04 -9.61 9.00
C ILE A 308 -13.38 -9.90 10.47
N GLU A 309 -14.09 -8.99 11.15
CA GLU A 309 -14.47 -9.14 12.55
C GLU A 309 -15.22 -10.46 12.80
N SER A 310 -16.09 -10.86 11.87
CA SER A 310 -16.87 -12.11 11.97
C SER A 310 -16.04 -13.39 11.76
N GLN A 311 -14.77 -13.28 11.39
CA GLN A 311 -13.92 -14.39 11.00
C GLN A 311 -12.57 -14.43 11.74
N LEU A 312 -12.36 -13.61 12.76
CA LEU A 312 -11.08 -13.51 13.47
C LEU A 312 -10.63 -14.85 14.09
N GLU A 313 -11.56 -15.71 14.47
CA GLU A 313 -11.30 -17.07 14.94
C GLU A 313 -10.66 -18.00 13.89
N LYS A 314 -10.74 -17.65 12.60
CA LYS A 314 -10.12 -18.41 11.51
C LYS A 314 -8.67 -17.99 11.25
N ILE A 315 -8.13 -17.02 12.00
CA ILE A 315 -6.72 -16.62 11.90
C ILE A 315 -5.86 -17.64 12.65
N SER A 316 -5.17 -18.48 11.88
CA SER A 316 -4.51 -19.72 12.30
C SER A 316 -2.99 -19.73 12.12
N SER A 317 -2.41 -18.86 11.29
CA SER A 317 -0.95 -18.72 11.14
C SER A 317 -0.33 -18.00 12.35
N PRO A 318 0.99 -18.19 12.60
CA PRO A 318 1.77 -17.35 13.51
C PRO A 318 1.49 -15.86 13.31
N LEU A 319 1.25 -15.14 14.40
CA LEU A 319 0.68 -13.79 14.35
C LEU A 319 1.45 -12.79 15.21
N LEU A 320 1.99 -11.74 14.60
CA LEU A 320 2.52 -10.57 15.30
C LEU A 320 1.57 -9.39 15.13
N ILE A 321 1.22 -8.73 16.23
CA ILE A 321 0.44 -7.50 16.23
C ILE A 321 1.21 -6.40 16.96
N LEU A 322 1.49 -5.31 16.26
CA LEU A 322 2.12 -4.10 16.80
C LEU A 322 1.08 -2.96 16.77
N HIS A 323 0.89 -2.25 17.88
CA HIS A 323 -0.10 -1.16 17.94
C HIS A 323 0.35 -0.02 18.86
N GLY A 324 0.13 1.23 18.47
CA GLY A 324 0.37 2.39 19.33
C GLY A 324 -0.71 2.49 20.39
N ALA A 325 -0.37 2.57 21.68
CA ALA A 325 -1.37 2.60 22.75
C ALA A 325 -2.22 3.89 22.77
N ALA A 326 -1.77 4.94 22.08
CA ALA A 326 -2.47 6.23 21.93
C ALA A 326 -2.99 6.45 20.49
N ASP A 327 -3.17 5.37 19.72
CA ASP A 327 -3.74 5.44 18.38
C ASP A 327 -5.21 5.91 18.40
N MET A 328 -5.47 7.02 17.70
CA MET A 328 -6.79 7.65 17.57
C MET A 328 -7.45 7.40 16.20
N VAL A 329 -6.77 6.67 15.30
CA VAL A 329 -7.23 6.31 13.96
C VAL A 329 -7.80 4.90 13.98
N THR A 330 -7.05 3.94 14.52
CA THR A 330 -7.55 2.61 14.83
C THR A 330 -7.45 2.36 16.31
N ASP A 331 -8.58 2.14 16.98
CA ASP A 331 -8.59 1.93 18.43
C ASP A 331 -7.76 0.68 18.81
N PRO A 332 -6.75 0.77 19.70
CA PRO A 332 -5.93 -0.38 20.10
C PRO A 332 -6.71 -1.57 20.66
N GLN A 333 -7.93 -1.35 21.18
CA GLN A 333 -8.82 -2.43 21.61
C GLN A 333 -9.16 -3.39 20.48
N VAL A 334 -9.17 -2.93 19.21
CA VAL A 334 -9.40 -3.82 18.06
C VAL A 334 -8.31 -4.87 17.93
N SER A 335 -7.06 -4.51 18.25
CA SER A 335 -5.92 -5.43 18.21
C SER A 335 -5.89 -6.37 19.40
N LYS A 336 -6.34 -5.93 20.58
CA LYS A 336 -6.58 -6.83 21.72
C LYS A 336 -7.66 -7.86 21.38
N PHE A 337 -8.78 -7.41 20.80
CA PHE A 337 -9.86 -8.29 20.38
C PHE A 337 -9.41 -9.30 19.32
N LEU A 338 -8.62 -8.87 18.32
CA LEU A 338 -7.99 -9.76 17.35
C LEU A 338 -7.09 -10.79 18.03
N TYR A 339 -6.20 -10.34 18.93
CA TYR A 339 -5.31 -11.22 19.68
C TYR A 339 -6.09 -12.28 20.45
N GLU A 340 -7.17 -11.91 21.15
CA GLU A 340 -7.99 -12.85 21.91
C GLU A 340 -8.71 -13.86 21.00
N LYS A 341 -9.26 -13.40 19.88
CA LYS A 341 -10.09 -14.22 18.99
C LYS A 341 -9.30 -15.14 18.06
N ALA A 342 -8.11 -14.74 17.62
CA ALA A 342 -7.29 -15.56 16.71
C ALA A 342 -7.07 -16.97 17.28
N SER A 343 -7.27 -18.01 16.47
CA SER A 343 -7.18 -19.41 16.92
C SER A 343 -5.74 -19.88 17.11
N THR A 344 -4.78 -19.26 16.42
CA THR A 344 -3.35 -19.54 16.62
C THR A 344 -2.95 -19.39 18.10
N LYS A 345 -2.06 -20.28 18.54
CA LYS A 345 -1.41 -20.19 19.85
C LYS A 345 -0.09 -19.44 19.77
N ASP A 346 0.51 -19.41 18.59
CA ASP A 346 1.67 -18.60 18.28
C ASP A 346 1.22 -17.19 17.89
N LYS A 347 1.04 -16.35 18.91
CA LYS A 347 0.62 -14.97 18.74
C LYS A 347 1.26 -14.06 19.76
N THR A 348 1.72 -12.91 19.28
CA THR A 348 2.32 -11.85 20.08
C THR A 348 1.60 -10.54 19.82
N LEU A 349 1.21 -9.82 20.88
CA LEU A 349 0.70 -8.45 20.82
C LEU A 349 1.66 -7.54 21.58
N LYS A 350 2.14 -6.49 20.92
CA LYS A 350 2.97 -5.45 21.51
C LYS A 350 2.30 -4.08 21.36
N LEU A 351 1.98 -3.49 22.52
CA LEU A 351 1.46 -2.12 22.60
C LEU A 351 2.61 -1.15 22.89
N TYR A 352 2.72 -0.10 22.10
CA TYR A 352 3.75 0.93 22.25
C TYR A 352 3.17 2.12 22.99
N GLU A 353 3.53 2.24 24.28
CA GLU A 353 3.00 3.29 25.15
C GLU A 353 3.26 4.70 24.60
N GLY A 354 2.19 5.49 24.53
CA GLY A 354 2.18 6.85 23.99
C GLY A 354 2.39 6.97 22.48
N SER A 355 2.59 5.88 21.75
CA SER A 355 2.71 5.91 20.28
C SER A 355 1.36 5.95 19.59
N TYR A 356 1.34 6.58 18.41
CA TYR A 356 0.16 6.81 17.58
C TYR A 356 0.03 5.71 16.50
N HIS A 357 -0.80 5.95 15.48
CA HIS A 357 -1.11 5.00 14.40
C HIS A 357 0.11 4.57 13.58
N SER A 358 0.92 5.54 13.16
CA SER A 358 2.05 5.34 12.25
C SER A 358 3.33 4.97 13.02
N ILE A 359 3.37 3.81 13.67
CA ILE A 359 4.50 3.42 14.54
C ILE A 359 5.83 3.29 13.76
N LEU A 360 5.76 2.89 12.49
CA LEU A 360 6.95 2.61 11.68
C LEU A 360 7.55 3.87 11.04
N GLU A 361 6.84 5.00 11.06
CA GLU A 361 7.21 6.20 10.31
C GLU A 361 6.87 7.53 10.99
N GLY A 362 5.89 7.55 11.90
CA GLY A 362 5.33 8.75 12.51
C GLY A 362 5.81 9.07 13.92
N GLU A 363 6.70 8.26 14.48
CA GLU A 363 7.21 8.35 15.85
C GLU A 363 8.65 8.92 15.91
N PRO A 364 9.19 9.21 17.11
CA PRO A 364 10.63 9.44 17.29
C PRO A 364 11.49 8.30 16.72
N ASP A 365 12.70 8.61 16.25
CA ASP A 365 13.55 7.70 15.49
C ASP A 365 13.92 6.40 16.23
N ASP A 366 14.06 6.47 17.56
CA ASP A 366 14.33 5.33 18.44
C ASP A 366 13.11 4.40 18.54
N ARG A 367 11.90 4.97 18.59
CA ARG A 367 10.64 4.22 18.60
C ARG A 367 10.40 3.52 17.27
N ILE A 368 10.60 4.22 16.15
CA ILE A 368 10.56 3.64 14.80
C ILE A 368 11.55 2.48 14.70
N SER A 369 12.77 2.70 15.17
CA SER A 369 13.82 1.68 15.09
C SER A 369 13.53 0.46 15.94
N THR A 370 12.96 0.66 17.13
CA THR A 370 12.50 -0.42 18.00
C THR A 370 11.44 -1.26 17.29
N ALA A 371 10.41 -0.64 16.71
CA ALA A 371 9.33 -1.37 16.05
C ALA A 371 9.79 -2.17 14.82
N ILE A 372 10.71 -1.63 14.02
CA ILE A 372 11.30 -2.37 12.90
C ILE A 372 12.16 -3.54 13.42
N ASN A 373 12.91 -3.35 14.50
CA ASN A 373 13.71 -4.42 15.09
C ASN A 373 12.83 -5.53 15.71
N ASP A 374 11.67 -5.19 16.25
CA ASP A 374 10.70 -6.19 16.73
C ASP A 374 10.14 -7.04 15.59
N ILE A 375 9.86 -6.43 14.42
CA ILE A 375 9.48 -7.16 13.19
C ILE A 375 10.60 -8.14 12.79
N ILE A 376 11.84 -7.66 12.71
CA ILE A 376 12.99 -8.47 12.32
C ILE A 376 13.22 -9.62 13.32
N SER A 377 13.19 -9.32 14.62
CA SER A 377 13.41 -10.31 15.67
C SER A 377 12.33 -11.38 15.67
N TRP A 378 11.08 -11.00 15.40
CA TRP A 378 9.99 -11.96 15.25
C TRP A 378 10.19 -12.82 14.00
N LEU A 379 10.55 -12.23 12.85
CA LEU A 379 10.86 -13.03 11.66
C LEU A 379 12.02 -14.00 11.90
N ASP A 380 13.09 -13.57 12.59
CA ASP A 380 14.26 -14.40 12.90
C ASP A 380 13.89 -15.61 13.77
N SER A 381 12.85 -15.54 14.61
CA SER A 381 12.40 -16.67 15.42
C SER A 381 11.45 -17.63 14.69
N HIS A 382 11.09 -17.35 13.43
CA HIS A 382 10.17 -18.16 12.61
C HIS A 382 10.78 -18.57 11.25
N CYS A 383 12.08 -18.34 11.05
CA CYS A 383 12.82 -18.72 9.83
C CYS A 383 13.86 -19.81 10.10
#